data_AF-A0A9D0IB20-F1
#
_entry.id   AF-A0A9D0IB20-F1
#
_cell.length_a   1.000
_cell.length_b   1.000
_cell.length_c   1.000
_cell.angle_alpha   90.00
_cell.angle_beta   90.00
_cell.angle_gamma   90.00
#
_symmetry.space_group_name_H-M   'P 1'
#
loop_
_entity.id
_entity.type
_entity.pdbx_description
1 polymer ?
#
loop_
_entity_poly.entity_id
_entity_poly.type
_entity_poly.pdbx_seq_one_letter_code
_entity_poly.pdbx_strand_id
1 'polypeptide(L)'
;MTETDTVLRPGAAAGGAKGRHPALWLVLVLLLLLFAPTLWWLWERWTLSVWNNGHGILIAGLVAWLVWGELKKCRELPTDSSALGFLILIPALAAHMLDTGIDTKLLSAAAMFAALPGLSLLFLGVERTKRILFPLLLLFLTLPIPLVFTEKLHLVLRQITTEGVSFLLPLLGVPVFASGTLLETPNGLLEVADSCSGFSTLYAAITVSLLVAYTTPDPRRKILVLLV
;
A
#
# COMPACT_ATOMS: atom_id res chain seq x y z
N MET A 1 -47.22 41.61 -24.71
CA MET A 1 -47.07 42.44 -23.51
C MET A 1 -47.61 41.62 -22.35
N THR A 2 -46.69 40.88 -21.68
CA THR A 2 -46.73 40.18 -20.37
C THR A 2 -45.58 39.15 -20.42
N GLU A 3 -44.37 39.54 -20.01
CA GLU A 3 -43.75 39.26 -18.69
C GLU A 3 -43.48 37.76 -18.46
N THR A 4 -42.28 37.26 -18.78
CA THR A 4 -41.14 36.99 -17.85
C THR A 4 -41.48 36.11 -16.65
N ASP A 5 -41.05 34.83 -16.72
CA ASP A 5 -40.53 34.12 -15.55
C ASP A 5 -39.30 33.30 -15.94
N THR A 6 -38.16 33.99 -15.83
CA THR A 6 -36.80 33.47 -15.83
C THR A 6 -36.58 32.59 -14.60
N VAL A 7 -36.43 31.28 -14.84
CA VAL A 7 -35.89 30.34 -13.85
C VAL A 7 -34.44 30.72 -13.54
N LEU A 8 -34.23 31.44 -12.43
CA LEU A 8 -32.91 31.64 -11.83
C LEU A 8 -32.39 30.29 -11.31
N ARG A 9 -31.41 29.71 -12.01
CA ARG A 9 -30.47 28.76 -11.42
C ARG A 9 -29.43 29.55 -10.62
N PRO A 10 -29.32 29.39 -9.28
CA PRO A 10 -28.23 30.02 -8.55
C PRO A 10 -26.91 29.42 -9.04
N GLY A 11 -26.01 30.33 -9.42
CA GLY A 11 -24.72 30.01 -10.00
C GLY A 11 -23.91 29.08 -9.11
N ALA A 12 -23.45 27.98 -9.71
CA ALA A 12 -22.32 27.24 -9.19
C ALA A 12 -21.17 28.23 -9.01
N ALA A 13 -20.83 28.50 -7.76
CA ALA A 13 -19.72 29.35 -7.40
C ALA A 13 -18.44 28.74 -8.01
N ALA A 14 -18.01 29.30 -9.14
CA ALA A 14 -16.68 29.13 -9.70
C ALA A 14 -15.68 29.86 -8.78
N GLY A 15 -15.52 29.34 -7.57
CA GLY A 15 -14.65 29.87 -6.53
C GLY A 15 -13.23 29.33 -6.67
N GLY A 16 -12.42 30.02 -7.48
CA GLY A 16 -11.02 30.28 -7.14
C GLY A 16 -10.02 29.13 -7.20
N ALA A 17 -9.64 28.70 -8.39
CA ALA A 17 -8.43 27.87 -8.59
C ALA A 17 -7.12 28.55 -8.09
N LYS A 18 -7.10 29.89 -7.98
CA LYS A 18 -5.89 30.66 -7.59
C LYS A 18 -5.53 30.61 -6.10
N GLY A 19 -6.46 30.33 -5.18
CA GLY A 19 -6.23 30.32 -3.73
C GLY A 19 -5.85 28.95 -3.14
N ARG A 20 -5.89 27.88 -3.94
CA ARG A 20 -5.75 26.50 -3.45
C ARG A 20 -4.30 26.05 -3.27
N HIS A 21 -3.37 26.66 -4.00
CA HIS A 21 -1.94 26.32 -3.92
C HIS A 21 -1.33 26.54 -2.52
N PRO A 22 -1.49 27.68 -1.84
CA PRO A 22 -0.90 27.87 -0.50
C PRO A 22 -1.53 26.95 0.55
N ALA A 23 -2.85 26.71 0.48
CA ALA A 23 -3.53 25.80 1.40
C ALA A 23 -3.05 24.35 1.25
N LEU A 24 -2.84 23.89 0.01
CA LEU A 24 -2.27 22.57 -0.28
C LEU A 24 -0.86 22.42 0.28
N TRP A 25 0.01 23.42 0.07
CA TRP A 25 1.36 23.42 0.63
C TRP A 25 1.35 23.42 2.16
N LEU A 26 0.48 24.23 2.77
CA LEU A 26 0.33 24.25 4.22
C LEU A 26 -0.10 22.89 4.78
N VAL A 27 -1.11 22.26 4.17
CA VAL A 27 -1.57 20.93 4.59
C VAL A 27 -0.50 19.86 4.38
N LEU A 28 0.26 19.92 3.28
CA LEU A 28 1.36 19.01 3.03
C LEU A 28 2.44 19.15 4.12
N VAL A 29 2.83 20.39 4.45
CA VAL A 29 3.81 20.66 5.52
C VAL A 29 3.28 20.17 6.87
N LEU A 30 2.02 20.44 7.20
CA LEU A 30 1.40 19.95 8.45
C LEU A 30 1.37 18.43 8.51
N LEU A 31 1.06 17.75 7.41
CA LEU A 31 1.04 16.30 7.34
C LEU A 31 2.45 15.71 7.49
N LEU A 32 3.46 16.32 6.83
CA LEU A 32 4.86 15.91 6.97
C LEU A 32 5.36 16.10 8.41
N LEU A 33 5.02 17.22 9.06
CA LEU A 33 5.39 17.46 10.46
C LEU A 33 4.69 16.49 11.41
N LEU A 34 3.38 16.26 11.22
CA LEU A 34 2.59 15.36 12.05
C LEU A 34 3.09 13.92 11.98
N PHE A 35 3.37 13.43 10.77
CA PHE A 35 3.81 12.05 10.55
C PHE A 35 5.32 11.88 10.43
N ALA A 36 6.13 12.91 10.70
CA ALA A 36 7.59 12.83 10.60
C ALA A 36 8.19 11.63 11.38
N PRO A 37 7.80 11.35 12.65
CA PRO A 37 8.32 10.19 13.37
C PRO A 37 7.92 8.86 12.72
N THR A 38 6.72 8.79 12.14
CA THR A 38 6.21 7.61 11.45
C THR A 38 6.90 7.38 10.11
N LEU A 39 7.16 8.45 9.35
CA LEU A 39 7.94 8.40 8.12
C LEU A 39 9.37 7.95 8.39
N TRP A 40 9.99 8.47 9.45
CA TRP A 40 11.32 8.05 9.88
C TRP A 40 11.35 6.56 10.24
N TRP A 41 10.37 6.11 11.03
CA TRP A 41 10.24 4.70 11.38
C TRP A 41 10.02 3.80 10.14
N LEU A 42 9.17 4.21 9.19
CA LEU A 42 8.98 3.47 7.93
C LEU A 42 10.28 3.42 7.12
N TRP A 43 11.01 4.52 7.05
CA TRP A 43 12.30 4.59 6.36
C TRP A 43 13.33 3.63 6.97
N GLU A 44 13.49 3.63 8.29
CA GLU A 44 14.35 2.67 8.99
C GLU A 44 13.92 1.23 8.69
N ARG A 45 12.62 0.94 8.72
CA ARG A 45 12.10 -0.40 8.41
C ARG A 45 12.39 -0.84 6.98
N TRP A 46 12.21 0.04 6.00
CA TRP A 46 12.49 -0.28 4.60
C TRP A 46 13.98 -0.38 4.28
N THR A 47 14.84 0.25 5.09
CA THR A 47 16.30 0.23 4.87
C THR A 47 17.05 -0.80 5.72
N LEU A 48 16.37 -1.47 6.65
CA LEU A 48 16.98 -2.40 7.60
C LEU A 48 17.65 -3.59 6.89
N SER A 49 16.96 -4.22 5.94
CA SER A 49 17.55 -5.21 5.02
C SER A 49 16.66 -5.43 3.79
N VAL A 50 17.25 -5.92 2.70
CA VAL A 50 16.51 -6.27 1.47
C VAL A 50 15.44 -7.34 1.73
N TRP A 51 15.71 -8.23 2.70
CA TRP A 51 14.82 -9.32 3.09
C TRP A 51 13.71 -8.88 4.06
N ASN A 52 13.85 -7.71 4.71
CA ASN A 52 12.95 -7.24 5.75
C ASN A 52 12.25 -5.94 5.32
N ASN A 53 11.26 -6.06 4.43
CA ASN A 53 10.45 -4.95 3.91
C ASN A 53 11.15 -3.94 2.99
N GLY A 54 12.30 -4.29 2.40
CA GLY A 54 13.00 -3.45 1.42
C GLY A 54 12.18 -3.07 0.19
N HIS A 55 11.18 -3.89 -0.16
CA HIS A 55 10.24 -3.60 -1.25
C HIS A 55 9.41 -2.33 -1.02
N GLY A 56 9.28 -1.85 0.23
CA GLY A 56 8.48 -0.68 0.59
C GLY A 56 8.88 0.59 -0.18
N ILE A 57 10.19 0.83 -0.37
CA ILE A 57 10.70 1.99 -1.12
C ILE A 57 10.27 1.93 -2.58
N LEU A 58 10.37 0.75 -3.21
CA LEU A 58 10.00 0.55 -4.61
C LEU A 58 8.49 0.75 -4.81
N ILE A 59 7.67 0.18 -3.94
CA ILE A 59 6.21 0.34 -4.00
C ILE A 59 5.82 1.79 -3.75
N ALA A 60 6.41 2.48 -2.76
CA ALA A 60 6.12 3.88 -2.49
C ALA A 60 6.44 4.78 -3.71
N GLY A 61 7.59 4.56 -4.36
CA GLY A 61 7.97 5.24 -5.60
C GLY A 61 7.03 4.94 -6.76
N LEU A 62 6.65 3.67 -6.93
CA LEU A 62 5.68 3.24 -7.94
C LEU A 62 4.31 3.90 -7.73
N VAL A 63 3.82 3.95 -6.49
CA VAL A 63 2.55 4.62 -6.17
C VAL A 63 2.62 6.10 -6.51
N ALA A 64 3.69 6.79 -6.12
CA ALA A 64 3.85 8.20 -6.44
C ALA A 64 3.80 8.44 -7.96
N TRP A 65 4.46 7.59 -8.75
CA TRP A 65 4.43 7.64 -10.21
C TRP A 65 3.04 7.36 -10.80
N LEU A 66 2.33 6.33 -10.30
CA LEU A 66 0.97 5.99 -10.75
C LEU A 66 -0.03 7.11 -10.43
N VAL A 67 0.00 7.64 -9.20
CA VAL A 67 -0.83 8.77 -8.78
C VAL A 67 -0.58 9.97 -9.69
N TRP A 68 0.68 10.30 -9.95
CA TRP A 68 1.04 11.39 -10.87
C TRP A 68 0.48 11.17 -12.27
N GLY A 69 0.61 9.96 -12.82
CA GLY A 69 0.11 9.59 -14.14
C GLY A 69 -1.41 9.74 -14.25
N GLU A 70 -2.16 9.23 -13.26
CA GLU A 70 -3.62 9.31 -13.24
C GLU A 70 -4.12 10.75 -13.05
N LEU A 71 -3.48 11.53 -12.17
CA LEU A 71 -3.85 12.94 -11.98
C LEU A 71 -3.57 13.80 -13.21
N LYS A 72 -2.50 13.51 -13.96
CA LYS A 72 -2.21 14.18 -15.23
C LYS A 72 -3.29 13.93 -16.27
N LYS A 73 -3.81 12.70 -16.38
CA LYS A 73 -4.92 12.33 -17.27
C LYS A 73 -6.23 13.01 -16.87
N CYS A 74 -6.40 13.31 -15.57
CA CYS A 74 -7.61 13.89 -15.01
C CYS A 74 -7.60 15.42 -14.90
N ARG A 75 -6.63 16.09 -15.55
CA ARG A 75 -6.41 17.54 -15.38
C ARG A 75 -7.58 18.39 -15.86
N GLU A 76 -8.34 17.89 -16.84
CA GLU A 76 -9.52 18.55 -17.42
C GLU A 76 -10.79 18.35 -16.58
N LEU A 77 -10.82 17.36 -15.69
CA LEU A 77 -11.96 17.14 -14.81
C LEU A 77 -12.08 18.29 -13.80
N PRO A 78 -13.30 18.77 -13.48
CA PRO A 78 -13.49 19.80 -12.47
C PRO A 78 -12.94 19.35 -11.11
N THR A 79 -12.34 20.29 -10.40
CA THR A 79 -11.85 20.09 -9.03
C THR A 79 -12.90 20.51 -8.02
N ASP A 80 -13.80 19.59 -7.68
CA ASP A 80 -14.87 19.83 -6.71
C ASP A 80 -14.46 19.29 -5.34
N SER A 81 -14.37 20.15 -4.33
CA SER A 81 -14.08 19.68 -2.97
C SER A 81 -15.25 18.87 -2.43
N SER A 82 -14.98 17.70 -1.85
CA SER A 82 -16.01 16.85 -1.25
C SER A 82 -15.82 16.72 0.26
N ALA A 83 -16.82 17.15 1.03
CA ALA A 83 -16.83 17.02 2.49
C ALA A 83 -16.78 15.55 2.96
N LEU A 84 -17.08 14.58 2.09
CA LEU A 84 -16.91 13.15 2.37
C LEU A 84 -15.47 12.80 2.76
N GLY A 85 -14.48 13.62 2.37
CA GLY A 85 -13.10 13.41 2.80
C GLY A 85 -12.91 13.48 4.32
N PHE A 86 -13.74 14.25 5.04
CA PHE A 86 -13.69 14.28 6.50
C PHE A 86 -14.08 12.96 7.14
N LEU A 87 -14.99 12.20 6.51
CA LEU A 87 -15.40 10.87 6.99
C LEU A 87 -14.23 9.88 7.03
N ILE A 88 -13.22 10.07 6.19
CA ILE A 88 -12.00 9.24 6.16
C ILE A 88 -10.88 9.91 6.98
N LEU A 89 -10.71 11.22 6.85
CA LEU A 89 -9.61 11.94 7.47
C LEU A 89 -9.73 11.98 9.01
N ILE A 90 -10.92 12.23 9.56
CA ILE A 90 -11.12 12.29 11.01
C ILE A 90 -10.76 10.96 11.69
N PRO A 91 -11.29 9.79 11.27
CA PRO A 91 -10.90 8.53 11.90
C PRO A 91 -9.44 8.17 11.68
N ALA A 92 -8.83 8.54 10.54
CA ALA A 92 -7.40 8.36 10.34
C ALA A 92 -6.58 9.17 11.36
N LEU A 93 -6.90 10.44 11.55
CA LEU A 93 -6.24 11.28 12.57
C LEU A 93 -6.50 10.77 13.99
N ALA A 94 -7.72 10.32 14.29
CA ALA A 94 -8.03 9.70 15.57
C ALA A 94 -7.21 8.42 15.81
N ALA A 95 -7.05 7.56 14.79
CA ALA A 95 -6.21 6.37 14.86
C ALA A 95 -4.73 6.71 15.09
N HIS A 96 -4.22 7.76 14.45
CA HIS A 96 -2.89 8.28 14.73
C HIS A 96 -2.76 8.74 16.19
N MET A 97 -3.73 9.50 16.72
CA MET A 97 -3.74 9.91 18.12
C MET A 97 -3.79 8.70 19.07
N LEU A 98 -4.59 7.67 18.77
CA LEU A 98 -4.62 6.44 19.56
C LEU A 98 -3.25 5.76 19.57
N ASP A 99 -2.56 5.71 18.43
CA ASP A 99 -1.21 5.15 18.36
C ASP A 99 -0.19 5.91 19.20
N THR A 100 -0.37 7.22 19.44
CA THR A 100 0.53 7.94 20.36
C THR A 100 0.46 7.43 21.81
N GLY A 101 -0.66 6.80 22.20
CA GLY A 101 -0.81 6.16 23.51
C GLY A 101 -0.38 4.69 23.54
N ILE A 102 -0.52 3.96 22.43
CA ILE A 102 -0.18 2.53 22.33
C ILE A 102 1.30 2.33 21.91
N ASP A 103 1.86 3.29 21.17
CA ASP A 103 3.22 3.34 20.64
C ASP A 103 3.58 2.19 19.68
N THR A 104 2.64 1.77 18.81
CA THR A 104 2.92 0.70 17.83
C THR A 104 3.70 1.18 16.61
N LYS A 105 3.56 2.47 16.26
CA LYS A 105 4.00 3.12 15.00
C LYS A 105 3.32 2.58 13.73
N LEU A 106 2.94 1.30 13.72
CA LEU A 106 2.22 0.65 12.62
C LEU A 106 0.82 1.24 12.43
N LEU A 107 0.08 1.46 13.52
CA LEU A 107 -1.25 2.07 13.45
C LEU A 107 -1.16 3.50 12.93
N SER A 108 -0.16 4.28 13.37
CA SER A 108 0.12 5.61 12.81
C SER A 108 0.46 5.55 11.32
N ALA A 109 1.25 4.58 10.87
CA ALA A 109 1.59 4.42 9.46
C ALA A 109 0.35 4.08 8.60
N ALA A 110 -0.51 3.19 9.08
CA ALA A 110 -1.79 2.88 8.43
C ALA A 110 -2.71 4.11 8.38
N ALA A 111 -2.78 4.88 9.47
CA ALA A 111 -3.52 6.14 9.53
C ALA A 111 -2.99 7.17 8.53
N MET A 112 -1.68 7.30 8.39
CA MET A 112 -1.04 8.20 7.41
C MET A 112 -1.51 7.87 5.98
N PHE A 113 -1.47 6.59 5.60
CA PHE A 113 -1.92 6.16 4.27
C PHE A 113 -3.43 6.31 4.08
N ALA A 114 -4.24 6.06 5.13
CA ALA A 114 -5.68 6.29 5.11
C ALA A 114 -6.07 7.77 5.00
N ALA A 115 -5.24 8.69 5.51
CA ALA A 115 -5.47 10.12 5.40
C ALA A 115 -5.37 10.63 3.94
N LEU A 116 -4.57 9.97 3.09
CA LEU A 116 -4.33 10.40 1.70
C LEU A 116 -5.62 10.38 0.84
N PRO A 117 -6.44 9.30 0.81
CA PRO A 117 -7.76 9.34 0.17
C PRO A 117 -8.69 10.43 0.74
N GLY A 118 -8.69 10.65 2.06
CA GLY A 118 -9.50 11.69 2.70
C GLY A 118 -9.12 13.09 2.23
N LEU A 119 -7.82 13.39 2.18
CA LEU A 119 -7.29 14.63 1.62
C LEU A 119 -7.57 14.75 0.12
N SER A 120 -7.43 13.66 -0.63
CA SER A 120 -7.78 13.66 -2.05
C SER A 120 -9.25 14.02 -2.27
N LEU A 121 -10.18 13.52 -1.46
CA LEU A 121 -11.59 13.90 -1.56
C LEU A 121 -11.82 15.38 -1.25
N LEU A 122 -11.16 15.92 -0.22
CA LEU A 122 -11.29 17.34 0.16
C LEU A 122 -10.74 18.27 -0.92
N PHE A 123 -9.60 17.91 -1.54
CA PHE A 123 -8.87 18.80 -2.43
C PHE A 123 -9.03 18.53 -3.92
N LEU A 124 -9.30 17.29 -4.32
CA LEU A 124 -9.39 16.87 -5.72
C LEU A 124 -10.79 16.38 -6.10
N GLY A 125 -11.63 16.04 -5.12
CA GLY A 125 -12.99 15.58 -5.34
C GLY A 125 -13.12 14.10 -5.62
N VAL A 126 -14.38 13.65 -5.75
CA VAL A 126 -14.72 12.23 -5.86
C VAL A 126 -14.14 11.61 -7.12
N GLU A 127 -14.31 12.24 -8.28
CA GLU A 127 -13.92 11.67 -9.58
C GLU A 127 -12.41 11.48 -9.73
N ARG A 128 -11.61 12.47 -9.30
CA ARG A 128 -10.15 12.35 -9.30
C ARG A 128 -9.67 11.35 -8.24
N THR A 129 -10.32 11.32 -7.06
CA THR A 129 -9.94 10.37 -6.01
C THR A 129 -10.19 8.92 -6.42
N LYS A 130 -11.32 8.62 -7.08
CA LYS A 130 -11.60 7.27 -7.60
C LYS A 130 -10.49 6.74 -8.52
N ARG A 131 -9.88 7.61 -9.32
CA ARG A 131 -8.80 7.26 -10.26
C ARG A 131 -7.50 6.89 -9.55
N ILE A 132 -7.19 7.58 -8.44
CA ILE A 132 -5.96 7.34 -7.67
C ILE A 132 -6.17 6.45 -6.44
N LEU A 133 -7.39 6.04 -6.13
CA LEU A 133 -7.70 5.23 -4.96
C LEU A 133 -6.93 3.91 -4.99
N PHE A 134 -6.89 3.22 -6.13
CA PHE A 134 -6.13 1.98 -6.25
C PHE A 134 -4.62 2.17 -6.00
N PRO A 135 -3.93 3.12 -6.66
CA PRO A 135 -2.54 3.45 -6.31
C PRO A 135 -2.34 3.76 -4.82
N LEU A 136 -3.24 4.53 -4.20
CA LEU A 136 -3.14 4.84 -2.77
C LEU A 136 -3.29 3.59 -1.88
N LEU A 137 -4.14 2.64 -2.25
CA LEU A 137 -4.30 1.37 -1.53
C LEU A 137 -3.03 0.51 -1.61
N LEU A 138 -2.24 0.59 -2.68
CA LEU A 138 -0.96 -0.12 -2.77
C LEU A 138 0.06 0.36 -1.72
N LEU A 139 -0.09 1.55 -1.13
CA LEU A 139 0.79 1.96 -0.02
C LEU A 139 0.64 1.06 1.20
N PHE A 140 -0.52 0.42 1.40
CA PHE A 140 -0.68 -0.52 2.51
C PHE A 140 0.24 -1.75 2.38
N LEU A 141 0.65 -2.11 1.15
CA LEU A 141 1.68 -3.13 0.92
C LEU A 141 3.09 -2.69 1.31
N THR A 142 3.28 -1.44 1.72
CA THR A 142 4.57 -0.99 2.28
C THR A 142 4.64 -1.12 3.80
N LEU A 143 3.49 -1.37 4.45
CA LEU A 143 3.45 -1.52 5.90
C LEU A 143 4.15 -2.82 6.31
N PRO A 144 5.06 -2.77 7.28
CA PRO A 144 5.67 -3.98 7.80
C PRO A 144 4.59 -4.83 8.46
N ILE A 145 4.48 -6.09 8.04
CA ILE A 145 3.50 -7.03 8.58
C ILE A 145 3.88 -7.34 10.04
N PRO A 146 2.92 -7.35 11.00
CA PRO A 146 3.23 -7.67 12.38
C PRO A 146 3.83 -9.06 12.54
N LEU A 147 4.82 -9.18 13.44
CA LEU A 147 5.58 -10.42 13.68
C LEU A 147 4.69 -11.64 13.91
N VAL A 148 3.58 -11.48 14.64
CA VAL A 148 2.64 -12.56 14.94
C VAL A 148 2.09 -13.25 13.68
N PHE A 149 1.91 -12.50 12.59
CA PHE A 149 1.45 -13.03 11.31
C PHE A 149 2.61 -13.57 10.47
N THR A 150 3.75 -12.86 10.44
CA THR A 150 4.90 -13.28 9.64
C THR A 150 5.52 -14.56 10.15
N GLU A 151 5.66 -14.75 11.47
CA GLU A 151 6.26 -15.96 12.06
C GLU A 151 5.54 -17.25 11.63
N LYS A 152 4.19 -17.24 11.73
CA LYS A 152 3.38 -18.40 11.32
C LYS A 152 3.51 -18.67 9.82
N LEU A 153 3.51 -17.61 9.02
CA LEU A 153 3.61 -17.73 7.57
C LEU A 153 5.00 -18.22 7.14
N HIS A 154 6.07 -17.66 7.72
CA HIS A 154 7.43 -18.12 7.50
C HIS A 154 7.59 -19.59 7.88
N LEU A 155 7.05 -20.02 9.02
CA LEU A 155 7.12 -21.43 9.43
C LEU A 155 6.48 -22.37 8.40
N VAL A 156 5.26 -22.05 7.93
CA VAL A 156 4.57 -22.84 6.90
C VAL A 156 5.38 -22.87 5.60
N LEU A 157 5.88 -21.72 5.15
CA LEU A 157 6.67 -21.62 3.93
C LEU A 157 8.02 -22.37 4.03
N ARG A 158 8.66 -22.34 5.20
CA ARG A 158 9.89 -23.09 5.48
C ARG A 158 9.63 -24.58 5.43
N GLN A 159 8.53 -25.07 6.00
CA GLN A 159 8.14 -26.48 5.92
C GLN A 159 7.91 -26.92 4.47
N ILE A 160 7.16 -26.14 3.68
CA ILE A 160 6.96 -26.41 2.24
C ILE A 160 8.31 -26.46 1.52
N THR A 161 9.23 -25.54 1.84
CA THR A 161 10.57 -25.51 1.26
C THR A 161 11.37 -26.75 1.65
N THR A 162 11.36 -27.14 2.93
CA THR A 162 12.03 -28.34 3.44
C THR A 162 11.50 -29.61 2.78
N GLU A 163 10.17 -29.74 2.63
CA GLU A 163 9.53 -30.87 1.96
C GLU A 163 9.87 -30.91 0.46
N GLY A 164 9.85 -29.77 -0.22
CA GLY A 164 10.24 -29.67 -1.63
C GLY A 164 11.70 -30.05 -1.85
N VAL A 165 12.60 -29.57 -0.99
CA VAL A 165 14.03 -29.88 -1.05
C VAL A 165 14.30 -31.34 -0.71
N SER A 166 13.62 -31.91 0.29
CA SER A 166 13.77 -33.31 0.66
C SER A 166 13.25 -34.28 -0.39
N PHE A 167 12.25 -33.85 -1.18
CA PHE A 167 11.82 -34.55 -2.36
C PHE A 167 12.86 -34.47 -3.49
N LEU A 168 13.41 -33.29 -3.78
CA LEU A 168 14.29 -33.06 -4.93
C LEU A 168 15.73 -33.56 -4.77
N LEU A 169 16.33 -33.44 -3.58
CA LEU A 169 17.73 -33.83 -3.33
C LEU A 169 18.04 -35.31 -3.62
N PRO A 170 17.18 -36.28 -3.22
CA PRO A 170 17.39 -37.68 -3.57
C PRO A 170 17.39 -37.95 -5.07
N LEU A 171 16.63 -37.18 -5.87
CA LEU A 171 16.66 -37.29 -7.34
C LEU A 171 18.03 -36.86 -7.92
N LEU A 172 18.78 -36.04 -7.19
CA LEU A 172 20.14 -35.62 -7.54
C LEU A 172 21.23 -36.53 -6.92
N GLY A 173 20.84 -37.62 -6.26
CA GLY A 173 21.76 -38.56 -5.62
C GLY A 173 22.25 -38.14 -4.24
N VAL A 174 21.65 -37.11 -3.63
CA VAL A 174 22.00 -36.66 -2.28
C VAL A 174 20.97 -37.20 -1.27
N PRO A 175 21.34 -38.13 -0.38
CA PRO A 175 20.42 -38.59 0.65
C PRO A 175 20.18 -37.46 1.66
N VAL A 176 18.92 -37.27 2.05
CA VAL A 176 18.52 -36.23 2.99
C VAL A 176 17.37 -36.73 3.85
N PHE A 177 17.39 -36.37 5.12
CA PHE A 177 16.30 -36.59 6.06
C PHE A 177 15.75 -35.23 6.52
N ALA A 178 14.43 -35.05 6.41
CA ALA A 178 13.77 -33.80 6.78
C ALA A 178 13.02 -33.96 8.10
N SER A 179 13.18 -32.99 9.01
CA SER A 179 12.44 -32.91 10.26
C SER A 179 12.07 -31.46 10.56
N GLY A 180 10.79 -31.11 10.34
CA GLY A 180 10.32 -29.72 10.49
C GLY A 180 10.99 -28.78 9.49
N THR A 181 11.81 -27.85 9.98
CA THR A 181 12.59 -26.91 9.15
C THR A 181 14.07 -27.31 9.00
N LEU A 182 14.44 -28.47 9.53
CA LEU A 182 15.79 -29.02 9.48
C LEU A 182 15.94 -30.06 8.36
N LEU A 183 17.09 -30.04 7.71
CA LEU A 183 17.53 -30.97 6.67
C LEU A 183 18.85 -31.60 7.13
N GLU A 184 18.84 -32.90 7.39
CA GLU A 184 20.01 -33.66 7.75
C GLU A 184 20.58 -34.36 6.51
N THR A 185 21.84 -34.07 6.20
CA THR A 185 22.59 -34.65 5.07
C THR A 185 23.86 -35.31 5.60
N PRO A 186 24.54 -36.16 4.80
CA PRO A 186 25.85 -36.72 5.21
C PRO A 186 26.90 -35.65 5.54
N ASN A 187 26.74 -34.45 5.00
CA ASN A 187 27.68 -33.33 5.17
C ASN A 187 27.33 -32.44 6.37
N GLY A 188 26.22 -32.71 7.07
CA GLY A 188 25.81 -31.96 8.25
C GLY A 188 24.31 -31.62 8.28
N LEU A 189 23.94 -30.88 9.32
CA LEU A 189 22.60 -30.39 9.60
C LEU A 189 22.42 -28.97 9.06
N LEU A 190 21.38 -28.75 8.26
CA LEU A 190 21.02 -27.47 7.67
C LEU A 190 19.66 -27.03 8.21
N GLU A 191 19.52 -25.76 8.56
CA GLU A 191 18.22 -25.15 8.89
C GLU A 191 17.79 -24.22 7.77
N VAL A 192 16.54 -24.37 7.30
CA VAL A 192 15.94 -23.40 6.39
C VAL A 192 15.61 -22.15 7.21
N ALA A 193 16.36 -21.07 7.05
CA ALA A 193 16.10 -19.79 7.72
C ALA A 193 14.93 -19.02 7.08
N ASP A 194 14.40 -18.00 7.75
CA ASP A 194 13.26 -17.21 7.26
C ASP A 194 13.54 -16.51 5.92
N SER A 195 14.78 -16.09 5.69
CA SER A 195 15.22 -15.52 4.40
C SER A 195 15.16 -16.53 3.25
N CYS A 196 15.22 -17.83 3.53
CA CYS A 196 15.15 -18.91 2.55
C CYS A 196 13.73 -19.45 2.34
N SER A 197 12.74 -18.93 3.08
CA SER A 197 11.33 -19.38 2.99
C SER A 197 10.63 -19.03 1.68
N GLY A 198 11.22 -18.16 0.84
CA GLY A 198 10.57 -17.65 -0.37
C GLY A 198 9.47 -16.60 -0.13
N PHE A 199 9.27 -16.16 1.12
CA PHE A 199 8.27 -15.14 1.47
C PHE A 199 8.41 -13.86 0.64
N SER A 200 9.63 -13.35 0.45
CA SER A 200 9.87 -12.14 -0.36
C SER A 200 9.44 -12.31 -1.82
N THR A 201 9.66 -13.50 -2.40
CA THR A 201 9.24 -13.82 -3.77
C THR A 201 7.72 -13.91 -3.88
N LEU A 202 7.07 -14.57 -2.92
CA LEU A 202 5.60 -14.63 -2.83
C LEU A 202 5.00 -13.22 -2.73
N TYR A 203 5.57 -12.37 -1.87
CA TYR A 203 5.13 -11.00 -1.69
C TYR A 203 5.29 -10.14 -2.96
N ALA A 204 6.42 -10.29 -3.65
CA ALA A 204 6.68 -9.64 -4.92
C ALA A 204 5.67 -10.10 -5.99
N ALA A 205 5.39 -11.41 -6.08
CA ALA A 205 4.39 -11.96 -6.99
C ALA A 205 3.00 -11.35 -6.73
N ILE A 206 2.53 -11.30 -5.48
CA ILE A 206 1.25 -10.67 -5.12
C ILE A 206 1.22 -9.20 -5.54
N THR A 207 2.29 -8.45 -5.26
CA THR A 207 2.40 -7.03 -5.62
C THR A 207 2.31 -6.84 -7.14
N VAL A 208 3.02 -7.66 -7.91
CA VAL A 208 3.00 -7.64 -9.38
C VAL A 208 1.63 -8.06 -9.92
N SER A 209 1.02 -9.12 -9.38
CA SER A 209 -0.32 -9.57 -9.76
C SER A 209 -1.36 -8.46 -9.55
N LEU A 210 -1.30 -7.73 -8.43
CA LEU A 210 -2.17 -6.56 -8.20
C LEU A 210 -1.95 -5.45 -9.23
N LEU A 211 -0.69 -5.15 -9.57
CA LEU A 211 -0.35 -4.12 -10.56
C LEU A 211 -0.81 -4.51 -11.98
N VAL A 212 -0.61 -5.77 -12.37
CA VAL A 212 -1.06 -6.30 -13.66
C VAL A 212 -2.59 -6.33 -13.72
N ALA A 213 -3.27 -6.72 -12.64
CA ALA A 213 -4.72 -6.70 -12.56
C ALA A 213 -5.29 -5.27 -12.70
N TYR A 214 -4.58 -4.26 -12.19
CA TYR A 214 -4.97 -2.86 -12.35
C TYR A 214 -4.89 -2.36 -13.79
N THR A 215 -3.84 -2.74 -14.53
CA THR A 215 -3.62 -2.30 -15.92
C THR A 215 -4.39 -3.12 -16.95
N THR A 216 -4.85 -4.31 -16.58
CA THR A 216 -5.62 -5.20 -17.46
C THR A 216 -7.06 -4.68 -17.61
N PRO A 217 -7.62 -4.57 -18.82
CA PRO A 217 -9.02 -4.15 -19.00
C PRO A 217 -10.03 -5.31 -18.83
N ASP A 218 -9.66 -6.53 -19.25
CA ASP A 218 -10.57 -7.70 -19.26
C ASP A 218 -10.76 -8.30 -17.85
N PRO A 219 -11.99 -8.37 -17.32
CA PRO A 219 -12.28 -8.91 -15.99
C PRO A 219 -11.90 -10.38 -15.81
N ARG A 220 -11.94 -11.21 -16.87
CA ARG A 220 -11.56 -12.64 -16.76
C ARG A 220 -10.06 -12.79 -16.53
N ARG A 221 -9.25 -12.03 -17.28
CA ARG A 221 -7.79 -11.98 -17.12
C ARG A 221 -7.38 -11.40 -15.77
N LYS A 222 -8.12 -10.41 -15.23
CA LYS A 222 -7.90 -9.91 -13.86
C LYS A 222 -8.03 -11.01 -12.82
N ILE A 223 -9.12 -11.78 -12.86
CA ILE A 223 -9.36 -12.86 -11.90
C ILE A 223 -8.27 -13.93 -12.04
N LEU A 224 -7.90 -14.30 -13.27
CA LEU A 224 -6.83 -15.28 -13.49
C LEU A 224 -5.50 -14.83 -12.88
N VAL A 225 -5.11 -13.56 -13.08
CA VAL A 225 -3.85 -13.00 -12.54
C VAL A 225 -3.87 -12.94 -11.01
N LEU A 226 -5.03 -12.69 -10.39
CA LEU A 226 -5.18 -12.66 -8.93
C LEU A 226 -5.22 -14.06 -8.29
N LEU A 227 -5.45 -15.11 -9.09
CA LEU A 227 -5.45 -16.50 -8.64
C LEU A 227 -4.07 -17.17 -8.77
N VAL A 228 -3.11 -16.52 -9.42
CA VAL A 228 -1.70 -16.95 -9.57
C VAL A 228 -0.88 -16.34 -8.43
#